data_AF-A0A162KW76-F1
#
_entry.id   AF-A0A162KW76-F1
#
_cell.length_a   1.000
_cell.length_b   1.000
_cell.length_c   1.000
_cell.angle_alpha   90.00
_cell.angle_beta   90.00
_cell.angle_gamma   90.00
#
_symmetry.space_group_name_H-M   'P 1'
#
loop_
_entity.id
_entity.type
_entity.pdbx_description
1 polymer ?
#
loop_
_entity_poly.entity_id
_entity_poly.type
_entity_poly.pdbx_seq_one_letter_code
_entity_poly.pdbx_strand_id
1 'polypeptide(L)'
;MGDSLGVNILKSIGIVTNSNSLVAVFLKSNIEEIYKGFAVINNYYLNELKSTDKIDDDVILIMNDEIAIEIERYVKNKKNIIVIKRTIKENEVYKIFNIPQGTKALVVNNAKSATLETISLLYRIGVNNITLIPYDENQNYENIKFAITPGEVSRVPKYIEKIIDIGNRHIDISTFINISNKLTLKNRVIDTRLFKYSEKIVNLDSGIKDKYKELYIKNEDLNAVLNMSKEGIMFTDLDGNISFYNNAFEKLFNIRKNIKCKNIKDVLDKNLVCLLVKNSVKDELIEYRDKFIVVNKEIVVYYGEKKDAISV
;
A
#
# COMPACT_ATOMS: atom_id res chain seq x y z
N MET A 1 3.25 -34.53 6.10
CA MET A 1 4.01 -33.86 5.03
C MET A 1 3.32 -32.53 4.79
N GLY A 2 3.80 -31.37 5.16
CA GLY A 2 5.03 -30.96 5.81
C GLY A 2 5.08 -29.46 5.55
N ASP A 3 4.64 -28.65 6.50
CA ASP A 3 4.94 -27.22 6.47
C ASP A 3 5.76 -26.90 7.72
N SER A 4 7.04 -26.71 7.42
CA SER A 4 8.05 -26.19 8.31
C SER A 4 7.57 -24.89 8.95
N LEU A 5 7.85 -24.76 10.26
CA LEU A 5 8.12 -23.50 10.91
C LEU A 5 9.09 -22.69 10.03
N GLY A 6 8.54 -21.84 9.17
CA GLY A 6 9.32 -20.95 8.33
C GLY A 6 10.01 -19.97 9.26
N VAL A 7 11.35 -20.03 9.27
CA VAL A 7 12.18 -18.87 9.63
C VAL A 7 11.54 -17.67 8.97
N ASN A 8 11.16 -16.66 9.76
CA ASN A 8 10.47 -15.48 9.23
C ASN A 8 11.52 -14.67 8.43
N ILE A 9 11.82 -15.10 7.21
CA ILE A 9 12.71 -14.41 6.29
C ILE A 9 12.06 -13.06 6.05
N LEU A 10 12.77 -12.00 6.43
CA LEU A 10 12.28 -10.64 6.25
C LEU A 10 12.03 -10.45 4.75
N LYS A 11 10.78 -10.09 4.41
CA LYS A 11 10.40 -9.80 3.02
C LYS A 11 11.31 -8.74 2.42
N SER A 12 11.50 -8.73 1.11
CA SER A 12 12.35 -7.71 0.47
C SER A 12 11.72 -7.04 -0.75
N ILE A 13 12.08 -5.77 -0.93
CA ILE A 13 11.64 -4.91 -2.03
C ILE A 13 12.88 -4.30 -2.68
N GLY A 14 13.15 -4.66 -3.92
CA GLY A 14 14.19 -4.07 -4.75
C GLY A 14 13.65 -2.90 -5.56
N ILE A 15 14.34 -1.76 -5.56
CA ILE A 15 14.01 -0.59 -6.38
C ILE A 15 15.10 -0.44 -7.44
N VAL A 16 14.72 -0.51 -8.72
CA VAL A 16 15.66 -0.37 -9.83
C VAL A 16 15.53 1.02 -10.46
N THR A 17 16.65 1.73 -10.53
CA THR A 17 16.78 3.03 -11.17
C THR A 17 18.07 3.10 -11.98
N ASN A 18 18.26 4.10 -12.83
CA ASN A 18 19.45 4.17 -13.68
C ASN A 18 20.73 4.42 -12.85
N SER A 19 20.63 5.28 -11.83
CA SER A 19 21.76 5.72 -11.01
C SER A 19 21.30 6.16 -9.61
N ASN A 20 22.25 6.37 -8.71
CA ASN A 20 22.00 6.90 -7.36
C ASN A 20 21.65 8.41 -7.39
N SER A 21 20.46 8.71 -7.91
CA SER A 21 19.92 10.06 -8.08
C SER A 21 19.02 10.48 -6.91
N LEU A 22 18.70 11.78 -6.83
CA LEU A 22 17.69 12.29 -5.89
C LEU A 22 16.33 11.61 -6.07
N VAL A 23 15.98 11.20 -7.30
CA VAL A 23 14.77 10.43 -7.60
C VAL A 23 14.84 9.05 -6.94
N ALA A 24 15.98 8.36 -7.01
CA ALA A 24 16.15 7.05 -6.39
C ALA A 24 16.02 7.13 -4.85
N VAL A 25 16.63 8.16 -4.23
CA VAL A 25 16.49 8.43 -2.80
C VAL A 25 15.04 8.72 -2.42
N PHE A 26 14.35 9.53 -3.22
CA PHE A 26 12.94 9.87 -3.00
C PHE A 26 12.01 8.67 -3.14
N LEU A 27 12.22 7.80 -4.13
CA LEU A 27 11.43 6.58 -4.28
C LEU A 27 11.63 5.62 -3.10
N LYS A 28 12.88 5.47 -2.64
CA LYS A 28 13.17 4.68 -1.44
C LYS A 28 12.43 5.22 -0.22
N SER A 29 12.41 6.54 0.00
CA SER A 29 11.69 7.12 1.14
C SER A 29 10.17 6.91 1.05
N ASN A 30 9.59 6.91 -0.16
CA ASN A 30 8.17 6.59 -0.36
C ASN A 30 7.87 5.14 0.07
N ILE A 31 8.73 4.16 -0.28
CA ILE A 31 8.58 2.76 0.13
C ILE A 31 8.79 2.60 1.65
N GLU A 32 9.78 3.28 2.21
CA GLU A 32 10.06 3.26 3.65
C GLU A 32 8.93 3.86 4.50
N GLU A 33 8.24 4.90 4.02
CA GLU A 33 7.08 5.50 4.71
C GLU A 33 6.00 4.45 5.03
N ILE A 34 5.86 3.43 4.17
CA ILE A 34 4.87 2.37 4.31
C ILE A 34 5.47 1.13 4.99
N TYR A 35 6.58 0.59 4.46
CA TYR A 35 7.04 -0.76 4.78
C TYR A 35 8.22 -0.83 5.74
N LYS A 36 8.70 0.29 6.28
CA LYS A 36 9.79 0.27 7.28
C LYS A 36 9.43 -0.61 8.48
N GLY A 37 10.30 -1.59 8.76
CA GLY A 37 10.12 -2.60 9.80
C GLY A 37 9.34 -3.86 9.37
N PHE A 38 8.87 -3.91 8.12
CA PHE A 38 8.12 -5.04 7.56
C PHE A 38 8.80 -5.68 6.35
N ALA A 39 9.65 -4.93 5.64
CA ALA A 39 10.47 -5.43 4.54
C ALA A 39 11.85 -4.76 4.50
N VAL A 40 12.85 -5.47 3.99
CA VAL A 40 14.16 -4.91 3.58
C VAL A 40 13.95 -4.14 2.27
N ILE A 41 14.55 -2.95 2.16
CA ILE A 41 14.42 -2.11 0.96
C ILE A 41 15.81 -1.93 0.34
N ASN A 42 15.98 -2.54 -0.83
CA ASN A 42 17.22 -2.58 -1.60
C ASN A 42 17.15 -1.62 -2.80
N ASN A 43 18.27 -1.00 -3.15
CA ASN A 43 18.38 -0.19 -4.35
C ASN A 43 19.36 -0.85 -5.32
N TYR A 44 18.97 -0.90 -6.60
CA TYR A 44 19.79 -1.37 -7.70
C TYR A 44 19.91 -0.26 -8.75
N TYR A 45 21.12 -0.06 -9.24
CA TYR A 45 21.45 1.00 -10.20
C TYR A 45 21.90 0.38 -11.51
N LEU A 46 21.16 0.59 -12.60
CA LEU A 46 21.44 -0.05 -13.91
C LEU A 46 22.89 0.19 -14.37
N ASN A 47 23.40 1.39 -14.17
CA ASN A 47 24.76 1.78 -14.58
C ASN A 47 25.86 1.08 -13.76
N GLU A 48 25.52 0.44 -12.65
CA GLU A 48 26.46 -0.22 -11.73
C GLU A 48 26.30 -1.75 -11.73
N LEU A 49 25.25 -2.29 -12.37
CA LEU A 49 24.98 -3.72 -12.44
C LEU A 49 26.04 -4.45 -13.29
N LYS A 50 26.65 -5.47 -12.71
CA LYS A 50 27.57 -6.39 -13.37
C LYS A 50 26.83 -7.61 -13.89
N SER A 51 27.36 -8.26 -14.92
CA SER A 51 26.77 -9.46 -15.53
C SER A 51 26.54 -10.62 -14.55
N THR A 52 27.29 -10.66 -13.45
CA THR A 52 27.18 -11.65 -12.38
C THR A 52 26.08 -11.34 -11.37
N ASP A 53 25.57 -10.12 -11.34
CA ASP A 53 24.60 -9.68 -10.34
C ASP A 53 23.25 -10.35 -10.55
N LYS A 54 22.57 -10.63 -9.43
CA LYS A 54 21.23 -11.21 -9.42
C LYS A 54 20.34 -10.46 -8.42
N ILE A 55 19.18 -10.05 -8.91
CA ILE A 55 18.11 -9.43 -8.14
C ILE A 55 17.12 -10.55 -7.80
N ASP A 56 17.01 -10.87 -6.52
CA ASP A 56 16.17 -11.95 -5.96
C ASP A 56 15.23 -11.43 -4.88
N ASP A 57 14.77 -10.18 -5.01
CA ASP A 57 13.77 -9.63 -4.11
C ASP A 57 12.38 -10.22 -4.36
N ASP A 58 11.58 -10.32 -3.29
CA ASP A 58 10.19 -10.76 -3.38
C ASP A 58 9.33 -9.84 -4.27
N VAL A 59 9.68 -8.55 -4.31
CA VAL A 59 9.10 -7.55 -5.20
C VAL A 59 10.20 -6.68 -5.79
N ILE A 60 10.14 -6.41 -7.09
CA ILE A 60 11.11 -5.59 -7.83
C ILE A 60 10.36 -4.45 -8.51
N LEU A 61 10.68 -3.22 -8.13
CA LEU A 61 10.05 -1.99 -8.61
C LEU A 61 10.86 -1.37 -9.75
N ILE A 62 10.20 -1.06 -10.86
CA ILE A 62 10.81 -0.40 -12.03
C ILE A 62 10.00 0.82 -12.46
N MET A 63 10.65 1.79 -13.12
CA MET A 63 10.03 3.08 -13.48
C MET A 63 9.04 2.99 -14.63
N ASN A 64 9.32 2.13 -15.61
CA ASN A 64 8.54 1.97 -16.84
C ASN A 64 8.79 0.57 -17.41
N ASP A 65 8.04 0.21 -18.45
CA ASP A 65 8.14 -1.11 -19.08
C ASP A 65 9.48 -1.35 -19.80
N GLU A 66 10.15 -0.29 -20.28
CA GLU A 66 11.44 -0.39 -20.98
C GLU A 66 12.52 -0.98 -20.07
N ILE A 67 12.58 -0.54 -18.80
CA ILE A 67 13.51 -1.07 -17.81
C ILE A 67 13.32 -2.58 -17.59
N ALA A 68 12.10 -3.13 -17.75
CA ALA A 68 11.86 -4.56 -17.59
C ALA A 68 12.72 -5.41 -18.54
N ILE A 69 12.93 -4.91 -19.76
CA ILE A 69 13.77 -5.54 -20.79
C ILE A 69 15.24 -5.42 -20.40
N GLU A 70 15.67 -4.24 -19.95
CA GLU A 70 17.06 -3.99 -19.55
C GLU A 70 17.51 -4.89 -18.38
N ILE A 71 16.61 -5.10 -17.41
CA ILE A 71 16.93 -5.86 -16.20
C ILE A 71 16.71 -7.37 -16.32
N GLU A 72 16.17 -7.83 -17.44
CA GLU A 72 15.67 -9.19 -17.63
C GLU A 72 16.70 -10.26 -17.23
N ARG A 73 17.98 -10.03 -17.55
CA ARG A 73 19.10 -10.95 -17.27
C ARG A 73 19.54 -10.97 -15.81
N TYR A 74 19.26 -9.91 -15.06
CA TYR A 74 19.66 -9.76 -13.66
C TYR A 74 18.57 -10.29 -12.71
N VAL A 75 17.29 -10.28 -13.14
CA VAL A 75 16.17 -10.69 -12.29
C VAL A 75 16.00 -12.21 -12.28
N LYS A 76 16.00 -12.83 -11.08
CA LYS A 76 15.81 -14.27 -10.92
C LYS A 76 14.36 -14.70 -11.20
N ASN A 77 13.38 -13.92 -10.72
CA ASN A 77 11.96 -14.18 -10.94
C ASN A 77 11.24 -12.96 -11.52
N LYS A 78 11.00 -12.97 -12.83
CA LYS A 78 10.36 -11.86 -13.56
C LYS A 78 8.93 -11.59 -13.10
N LYS A 79 8.25 -12.57 -12.48
CA LYS A 79 6.91 -12.37 -11.90
C LYS A 79 6.93 -11.42 -10.70
N ASN A 80 8.09 -11.12 -10.12
CA ASN A 80 8.22 -10.21 -8.98
C ASN A 80 8.26 -8.74 -9.42
N ILE A 81 8.39 -8.46 -10.73
CA ILE A 81 8.47 -7.12 -11.28
C ILE A 81 7.10 -6.41 -11.17
N ILE A 82 7.12 -5.18 -10.68
CA ILE A 82 6.02 -4.22 -10.70
C ILE A 82 6.53 -2.91 -11.31
N VAL A 83 5.84 -2.44 -12.35
CA VAL A 83 6.02 -1.08 -12.85
C VAL A 83 5.33 -0.11 -11.90
N ILE A 84 6.07 0.86 -11.37
CA ILE A 84 5.51 1.84 -10.45
C ILE A 84 4.64 2.83 -11.22
N LYS A 85 3.47 3.13 -10.67
CA LYS A 85 2.66 4.26 -11.10
C LYS A 85 3.04 5.47 -10.25
N ARG A 86 3.09 6.65 -10.88
CA ARG A 86 3.49 7.90 -10.23
C ARG A 86 2.40 8.95 -10.31
N THR A 87 2.15 9.60 -9.17
CA THR A 87 1.16 10.67 -8.95
C THR A 87 1.86 11.90 -8.35
N ILE A 88 1.10 12.93 -8.00
CA ILE A 88 1.58 14.11 -7.25
C ILE A 88 0.79 14.26 -5.95
N LYS A 89 1.23 15.17 -5.09
CA LYS A 89 0.46 15.49 -3.88
C LYS A 89 -0.79 16.29 -4.21
N GLU A 90 -1.83 16.06 -3.42
CA GLU A 90 -3.15 16.68 -3.61
C GLU A 90 -3.10 18.21 -3.45
N ASN A 91 -2.32 18.70 -2.48
CA ASN A 91 -2.13 20.13 -2.24
C ASN A 91 -1.42 20.87 -3.39
N GLU A 92 -0.66 20.16 -4.23
CA GLU A 92 0.10 20.76 -5.34
C GLU A 92 -0.78 20.99 -6.57
N VAL A 93 -1.87 20.23 -6.72
CA VAL A 93 -2.78 20.36 -7.87
C VAL A 93 -3.48 21.71 -7.89
N TYR A 94 -3.83 22.25 -6.72
CA TYR A 94 -4.50 23.55 -6.63
C TYR A 94 -3.69 24.67 -7.29
N LYS A 95 -2.35 24.59 -7.25
CA LYS A 95 -1.47 25.55 -7.94
C LYS A 95 -1.67 25.52 -9.46
N ILE A 96 -1.95 24.35 -10.02
CA ILE A 96 -2.16 24.13 -11.45
C ILE A 96 -3.56 24.61 -11.86
N PHE A 97 -4.58 24.33 -11.06
CA PHE A 97 -5.95 24.79 -11.35
C PHE A 97 -6.13 26.31 -11.25
N ASN A 98 -5.22 27.00 -10.55
CA ASN A 98 -5.18 28.46 -10.49
C ASN A 98 -4.58 29.11 -11.75
N ILE A 99 -4.07 28.33 -12.71
CA ILE A 99 -3.60 28.86 -14.00
C ILE A 99 -4.81 29.35 -14.81
N PRO A 100 -4.78 30.56 -15.39
CA PRO A 100 -5.88 31.07 -16.19
C PRO A 100 -6.26 30.13 -17.35
N GLN A 101 -7.56 29.98 -17.60
CA GLN A 101 -8.07 29.15 -18.68
C GLN A 101 -7.51 29.60 -20.04
N GLY A 102 -7.19 28.63 -20.91
CA GLY A 102 -6.63 28.88 -22.24
C GLY A 102 -5.13 29.21 -22.25
N THR A 103 -4.48 29.23 -21.08
CA THR A 103 -3.03 29.46 -20.98
C THR A 103 -2.24 28.32 -21.62
N LYS A 104 -1.14 28.68 -22.31
CA LYS A 104 -0.09 27.73 -22.69
C LYS A 104 0.92 27.62 -21.54
N ALA A 105 1.18 26.42 -21.06
CA ALA A 105 2.14 26.14 -20.00
C ALA A 105 3.18 25.12 -20.49
N LEU A 106 4.45 25.46 -20.33
CA LEU A 106 5.58 24.58 -20.64
C LEU A 106 5.71 23.52 -19.56
N VAL A 107 5.82 22.24 -19.91
CA VAL A 107 6.07 21.16 -18.95
C VAL A 107 7.53 20.77 -19.02
N VAL A 108 8.28 21.07 -17.97
CA VAL A 108 9.75 20.93 -17.92
C VAL A 108 10.14 19.75 -17.06
N ASN A 109 10.94 18.85 -17.61
CA ASN A 109 11.50 17.68 -16.92
C ASN A 109 12.92 17.35 -17.44
N ASN A 110 13.56 16.35 -16.85
CA ASN A 110 14.95 15.97 -17.15
C ASN A 110 15.12 15.15 -18.44
N ALA A 111 14.06 14.56 -18.97
CA ALA A 111 14.06 13.76 -20.19
C ALA A 111 12.70 13.87 -20.89
N LYS A 112 12.70 13.70 -22.22
CA LYS A 112 11.50 13.75 -23.05
C LYS A 112 10.41 12.77 -22.57
N SER A 113 10.79 11.53 -22.24
CA SER A 113 9.87 10.52 -21.71
C SER A 113 9.23 10.99 -20.39
N ALA A 114 10.03 11.51 -19.46
CA ALA A 114 9.53 12.04 -18.19
C ALA A 114 8.63 13.27 -18.36
N THR A 115 8.91 14.13 -19.34
CA THR A 115 8.05 15.26 -19.73
C THR A 115 6.69 14.77 -20.21
N LEU A 116 6.67 13.81 -21.14
CA LEU A 116 5.43 13.25 -21.70
C LEU A 116 4.61 12.49 -20.63
N GLU A 117 5.26 11.73 -19.75
CA GLU A 117 4.58 11.11 -18.60
C GLU A 117 3.95 12.16 -17.68
N THR A 118 4.63 13.30 -17.46
CA THR A 118 4.11 14.38 -16.62
C THR A 118 2.89 15.03 -17.28
N ILE A 119 2.94 15.28 -18.59
CA ILE A 119 1.78 15.77 -19.36
C ILE A 119 0.60 14.78 -19.25
N SER A 120 0.85 13.49 -19.48
CA SER A 120 -0.18 12.45 -19.37
C SER A 120 -0.80 12.40 -17.97
N LEU A 121 0.04 12.48 -16.93
CA LEU A 121 -0.40 12.58 -15.54
C LEU A 121 -1.30 13.80 -15.32
N LEU A 122 -0.91 14.99 -15.78
CA LEU A 122 -1.70 16.22 -15.63
C LEU A 122 -3.07 16.10 -16.29
N TYR A 123 -3.15 15.53 -17.49
CA TYR A 123 -4.44 15.26 -18.14
C TYR A 123 -5.30 14.26 -17.35
N ARG A 124 -4.70 13.18 -16.82
CA ARG A 124 -5.42 12.16 -16.02
C ARG A 124 -6.04 12.73 -14.75
N ILE A 125 -5.39 13.72 -14.13
CA ILE A 125 -5.92 14.39 -12.94
C ILE A 125 -6.89 15.54 -13.28
N GLY A 126 -7.25 15.71 -14.56
CA GLY A 126 -8.29 16.64 -15.01
C GLY A 126 -7.80 18.03 -15.43
N VAL A 127 -6.49 18.22 -15.64
CA VAL A 127 -5.94 19.50 -16.13
C VAL A 127 -6.21 19.63 -17.63
N ASN A 128 -7.41 20.08 -17.96
CA ASN A 128 -7.92 20.16 -19.34
C ASN A 128 -8.20 21.61 -19.79
N ASN A 129 -8.05 22.58 -18.88
CA ASN A 129 -8.34 23.99 -19.11
C ASN A 129 -7.13 24.80 -19.63
N ILE A 130 -5.96 24.17 -19.77
CA ILE A 130 -4.72 24.77 -20.25
C ILE A 130 -4.08 23.90 -21.34
N THR A 131 -3.28 24.50 -22.20
CA THR A 131 -2.49 23.79 -23.21
C THR A 131 -1.12 23.46 -22.65
N LEU A 132 -0.83 22.18 -22.46
CA LEU A 132 0.46 21.69 -21.98
C LEU A 132 1.42 21.51 -23.16
N ILE A 133 2.56 22.21 -23.13
CA ILE A 133 3.59 22.18 -24.16
C ILE A 133 4.79 21.38 -23.63
N PRO A 134 5.22 20.29 -24.27
CA PRO A 134 6.40 19.55 -23.82
C PRO A 134 7.67 20.39 -24.00
N TYR A 135 8.50 20.44 -22.96
CA TYR A 135 9.82 21.04 -23.05
C TYR A 135 10.77 20.19 -23.89
N ASP A 136 11.48 20.88 -24.79
CA ASP A 136 12.60 20.43 -25.60
C ASP A 136 13.67 21.52 -25.49
N GLU A 137 14.89 21.12 -25.10
CA GLU A 137 16.02 22.03 -24.91
C GLU A 137 16.44 22.78 -26.19
N ASN A 138 16.06 22.25 -27.36
CA ASN A 138 16.41 22.81 -28.67
C ASN A 138 15.36 23.79 -29.21
N GLN A 139 14.30 24.07 -28.46
CA GLN A 139 13.23 24.97 -28.88
C GLN A 139 13.19 26.26 -28.06
N ASN A 140 12.73 27.33 -28.69
CA ASN A 140 12.46 28.60 -28.02
C ASN A 140 10.99 28.68 -27.57
N TYR A 141 10.78 29.21 -26.36
CA TYR A 141 9.48 29.34 -25.70
C TYR A 141 9.19 30.78 -25.22
N GLU A 142 9.78 31.81 -25.83
CA GLU A 142 9.60 33.22 -25.45
C GLU A 142 8.14 33.69 -25.39
N ASN A 143 7.23 33.03 -26.12
CA ASN A 143 5.79 33.33 -26.09
C ASN A 143 5.02 32.60 -24.96
N ILE A 144 5.70 31.83 -24.12
CA ILE A 144 5.12 31.09 -22.99
C ILE A 144 5.57 31.76 -21.68
N LYS A 145 4.60 32.04 -20.80
CA LYS A 145 4.85 32.71 -19.51
C LYS A 145 4.84 31.77 -18.31
N PHE A 146 4.26 30.58 -18.47
CA PHE A 146 4.06 29.62 -17.40
C PHE A 146 4.86 28.34 -17.67
N ALA A 147 5.52 27.83 -16.64
CA ALA A 147 6.08 26.47 -16.64
C ALA A 147 5.52 25.66 -15.47
N ILE A 148 5.30 24.37 -15.70
CA ILE A 148 5.00 23.37 -14.70
C ILE A 148 6.18 22.39 -14.66
N THR A 149 6.72 22.10 -13.49
CA THR A 149 7.87 21.21 -13.37
C THR A 149 7.79 20.36 -12.10
N PRO A 150 8.16 19.06 -12.14
CA PRO A 150 8.24 18.23 -10.95
C PRO A 150 9.66 18.25 -10.38
N GLY A 151 10.01 19.27 -9.60
CA GLY A 151 11.31 19.39 -8.92
C GLY A 151 12.50 19.75 -9.82
N GLU A 152 12.28 20.09 -11.10
CA GLU A 152 13.34 20.39 -12.08
C GLU A 152 13.40 21.89 -12.42
N VAL A 153 13.19 22.77 -11.42
CA VAL A 153 13.15 24.24 -11.59
C VAL A 153 14.40 24.78 -12.29
N SER A 154 15.58 24.19 -12.02
CA SER A 154 16.85 24.60 -12.63
C SER A 154 16.90 24.43 -14.16
N ARG A 155 16.03 23.58 -14.73
CA ARG A 155 15.91 23.35 -16.18
C ARG A 155 14.94 24.31 -16.86
N VAL A 156 14.15 25.05 -16.10
CA VAL A 156 13.16 25.98 -16.67
C VAL A 156 13.92 27.15 -17.34
N PRO A 157 13.61 27.51 -18.60
CA PRO A 157 14.25 28.66 -19.24
C PRO A 157 14.08 29.95 -18.42
N LYS A 158 15.16 30.71 -18.25
CA LYS A 158 15.21 31.88 -17.34
C LYS A 158 14.20 32.99 -17.67
N TYR A 159 13.73 33.05 -18.91
CA TYR A 159 12.74 34.04 -19.37
C TYR A 159 11.28 33.66 -19.05
N ILE A 160 11.03 32.46 -18.51
CA ILE A 160 9.68 32.08 -18.06
C ILE A 160 9.33 32.84 -16.78
N GLU A 161 8.21 33.57 -16.79
CA GLU A 161 7.81 34.47 -15.71
C GLU A 161 7.28 33.74 -14.46
N LYS A 162 6.49 32.66 -14.65
CA LYS A 162 5.81 31.94 -13.56
C LYS A 162 6.12 30.46 -13.60
N ILE A 163 6.75 29.98 -12.53
CA ILE A 163 7.12 28.57 -12.38
C ILE A 163 6.23 27.93 -11.31
N ILE A 164 5.55 26.86 -11.69
CA ILE A 164 4.74 26.03 -10.80
C ILE A 164 5.50 24.72 -10.60
N ASP A 165 6.24 24.66 -9.50
CA ASP A 165 6.86 23.41 -9.06
C ASP A 165 5.83 22.56 -8.31
N ILE A 166 5.54 21.38 -8.84
CA ILE A 166 4.60 20.40 -8.27
C ILE A 166 5.31 19.37 -7.38
N GLY A 167 6.62 19.54 -7.17
CA GLY A 167 7.48 18.65 -6.43
C GLY A 167 7.72 17.30 -7.12
N ASN A 168 8.49 16.45 -6.46
CA ASN A 168 8.74 15.10 -6.95
C ASN A 168 7.43 14.30 -7.08
N ARG A 169 7.31 13.54 -8.16
CA ARG A 169 6.19 12.61 -8.35
C ARG A 169 6.26 11.45 -7.37
N HIS A 170 5.23 11.29 -6.56
CA HIS A 170 5.03 10.25 -5.56
C HIS A 170 4.60 8.92 -6.17
N ILE A 171 4.80 7.81 -5.46
CA ILE A 171 4.26 6.50 -5.88
C ILE A 171 2.74 6.50 -5.64
N ASP A 172 1.97 6.01 -6.62
CA ASP A 172 0.52 5.90 -6.49
C ASP A 172 0.12 4.77 -5.52
N ILE A 173 -1.02 4.93 -4.84
CA ILE A 173 -1.52 3.94 -3.88
C ILE A 173 -1.73 2.55 -4.50
N SER A 174 -2.11 2.46 -5.77
CA SER A 174 -2.32 1.17 -6.43
C SER A 174 -1.04 0.33 -6.49
N THR A 175 0.14 0.97 -6.64
CA THR A 175 1.43 0.29 -6.59
C THR A 175 1.67 -0.29 -5.19
N PHE A 176 1.40 0.46 -4.14
CA PHE A 176 1.52 -0.05 -2.77
C PHE A 176 0.56 -1.22 -2.48
N ILE A 177 -0.70 -1.13 -2.91
CA ILE A 177 -1.64 -2.26 -2.76
C ILE A 177 -1.10 -3.51 -3.47
N ASN A 178 -0.53 -3.36 -4.66
CA ASN A 178 0.09 -4.46 -5.40
C ASN A 178 1.31 -5.06 -4.65
N ILE A 179 2.16 -4.21 -4.06
CA ILE A 179 3.29 -4.64 -3.22
C ILE A 179 2.78 -5.46 -2.03
N SER A 180 1.83 -4.93 -1.25
CA SER A 180 1.28 -5.62 -0.08
C SER A 180 0.68 -6.98 -0.43
N ASN A 181 -0.03 -7.07 -1.56
CA ASN A 181 -0.60 -8.32 -2.06
C ASN A 181 0.48 -9.33 -2.45
N LYS A 182 1.52 -8.93 -3.20
CA LYS A 182 2.63 -9.83 -3.58
C LYS A 182 3.41 -10.32 -2.39
N LEU A 183 3.69 -9.45 -1.41
CA LEU A 183 4.41 -9.81 -0.20
C LEU A 183 3.54 -10.54 0.82
N THR A 184 2.24 -10.71 0.54
CA THR A 184 1.22 -11.25 1.44
C THR A 184 1.22 -10.58 2.82
N LEU A 185 1.59 -9.29 2.87
CA LEU A 185 1.69 -8.51 4.10
C LEU A 185 0.30 -8.01 4.51
N LYS A 186 -0.29 -8.65 5.52
CA LYS A 186 -1.52 -8.20 6.18
C LYS A 186 -1.17 -7.66 7.56
N ASN A 187 -1.07 -6.34 7.70
CA ASN A 187 -0.72 -5.71 8.97
C ASN A 187 -1.39 -4.34 9.14
N ARG A 188 -2.08 -4.15 10.28
CA ARG A 188 -2.81 -2.92 10.60
C ARG A 188 -1.92 -1.67 10.56
N VAL A 189 -0.65 -1.76 10.93
CA VAL A 189 0.29 -0.62 10.87
C VAL A 189 0.55 -0.22 9.42
N ILE A 190 0.70 -1.18 8.51
CA ILE A 190 0.83 -0.92 7.07
C ILE A 190 -0.45 -0.29 6.54
N ASP A 191 -1.62 -0.84 6.90
CA ASP A 191 -2.92 -0.33 6.45
C ASP A 191 -3.15 1.12 6.90
N THR A 192 -2.84 1.44 8.17
CA THR A 192 -2.92 2.81 8.68
C THR A 192 -1.94 3.76 7.98
N ARG A 193 -0.71 3.30 7.69
CA ARG A 193 0.28 4.09 6.93
C ARG A 193 -0.22 4.37 5.52
N LEU A 194 -0.76 3.36 4.85
CA LEU A 194 -1.33 3.48 3.50
C LEU A 194 -2.54 4.41 3.46
N PHE A 195 -3.46 4.29 4.42
CA PHE A 195 -4.60 5.20 4.54
C PHE A 195 -4.12 6.66 4.66
N LYS A 196 -3.21 6.95 5.59
CA LYS A 196 -2.63 8.29 5.78
C LYS A 196 -1.87 8.79 4.55
N TYR A 197 -1.17 7.90 3.86
CA TYR A 197 -0.47 8.24 2.62
C TYR A 197 -1.47 8.58 1.50
N SER A 198 -2.56 7.81 1.39
CA SER A 198 -3.62 8.01 0.40
C SER A 198 -4.27 9.40 0.48
N GLU A 199 -4.38 9.97 1.69
CA GLU A 199 -4.90 11.32 1.92
C GLU A 199 -4.01 12.42 1.34
N LYS A 200 -2.73 12.13 1.06
CA LYS A 200 -1.76 13.15 0.62
C LYS A 200 -1.64 13.24 -0.90
N ILE A 201 -2.09 12.23 -1.65
CA ILE A 201 -1.79 12.08 -3.08
C ILE A 201 -3.04 12.16 -3.95
N VAL A 202 -2.89 12.56 -5.21
CA VAL A 202 -3.99 12.63 -6.16
C VAL A 202 -4.40 11.23 -6.63
N ASN A 203 -5.70 11.04 -6.83
CA ASN A 203 -6.25 9.81 -7.42
C ASN A 203 -5.99 9.77 -8.94
N LEU A 204 -5.31 8.73 -9.43
CA LEU A 204 -5.01 8.58 -10.87
C LEU A 204 -5.95 7.65 -11.63
N ASP A 205 -6.56 6.69 -10.94
CA ASP A 205 -7.24 5.54 -11.53
C ASP A 205 -8.56 5.23 -10.81
N SER A 206 -9.67 5.28 -11.55
CA SER A 206 -10.94 4.54 -11.35
C SER A 206 -11.50 4.39 -9.92
N GLY A 207 -11.20 5.33 -9.02
CA GLY A 207 -11.62 5.27 -7.63
C GLY A 207 -10.87 4.23 -6.79
N ILE A 208 -9.66 3.77 -7.17
CA ILE A 208 -8.89 2.82 -6.34
C ILE A 208 -8.56 3.43 -4.98
N LYS A 209 -8.05 4.68 -4.96
CA LYS A 209 -7.83 5.44 -3.72
C LYS A 209 -9.13 5.51 -2.90
N ASP A 210 -10.22 5.90 -3.54
CA ASP A 210 -11.50 6.12 -2.86
C ASP A 210 -12.09 4.82 -2.29
N LYS A 211 -12.07 3.73 -3.06
CA LYS A 211 -12.49 2.39 -2.62
C LYS A 211 -11.61 1.87 -1.49
N TYR A 212 -10.30 2.09 -1.56
CA TYR A 212 -9.40 1.68 -0.48
C TYR A 212 -9.74 2.43 0.82
N LYS A 213 -9.94 3.75 0.74
CA LYS A 213 -10.37 4.56 1.89
C LYS A 213 -11.72 4.11 2.44
N GLU A 214 -12.70 3.89 1.57
CA GLU A 214 -14.04 3.40 1.95
C GLU A 214 -13.95 2.06 2.69
N LEU A 215 -13.21 1.10 2.15
CA LEU A 215 -13.00 -0.20 2.78
C LEU A 215 -12.26 -0.10 4.12
N TYR A 216 -11.26 0.78 4.21
CA TYR A 216 -10.54 1.02 5.46
C TYR A 216 -11.48 1.57 6.53
N ILE A 217 -12.26 2.61 6.21
CA ILE A 217 -13.22 3.24 7.14
C ILE A 217 -14.28 2.22 7.58
N LYS A 218 -14.88 1.49 6.64
CA LYS A 218 -15.88 0.45 6.98
C LYS A 218 -15.33 -0.63 7.90
N ASN A 219 -14.07 -1.05 7.71
CA ASN A 219 -13.43 -2.01 8.59
C ASN A 219 -13.17 -1.43 9.99
N GLU A 220 -12.79 -0.16 10.09
CA GLU A 220 -12.60 0.51 11.37
C GLU A 220 -13.93 0.75 12.10
N ASP A 221 -14.99 1.12 11.39
CA ASP A 221 -16.35 1.25 11.94
C ASP A 221 -16.85 -0.10 12.47
N LEU A 222 -16.68 -1.18 11.70
CA LEU A 222 -17.03 -2.53 12.14
C LEU A 222 -16.23 -2.95 13.37
N ASN A 223 -14.91 -2.68 13.38
CA ASN A 223 -14.06 -2.93 14.54
C ASN A 223 -14.55 -2.14 15.76
N ALA A 224 -14.98 -0.89 15.59
CA ALA A 224 -15.51 -0.07 16.68
C ALA A 224 -16.80 -0.66 17.23
N VAL A 225 -17.77 -1.01 16.36
CA VAL A 225 -19.04 -1.63 16.76
C VAL A 225 -18.82 -2.93 17.53
N LEU A 226 -17.98 -3.83 17.02
CA LEU A 226 -17.68 -5.11 17.68
C LEU A 226 -17.03 -4.90 19.06
N ASN A 227 -16.21 -3.86 19.22
CA ASN A 227 -15.56 -3.53 20.48
C ASN A 227 -16.45 -2.77 21.48
N MET A 228 -17.57 -2.20 21.03
CA MET A 228 -18.60 -1.62 21.91
C MET A 228 -19.51 -2.69 22.52
N SER A 229 -19.55 -3.89 21.94
CA SER A 229 -20.32 -5.01 22.51
C SER A 229 -19.83 -5.39 23.91
N LYS A 230 -20.76 -5.72 24.80
CA LYS A 230 -20.47 -6.26 26.12
C LYS A 230 -20.17 -7.77 26.08
N GLU A 231 -20.67 -8.45 25.06
CA GLU A 231 -20.40 -9.88 24.81
C GLU A 231 -19.00 -10.03 24.21
N GLY A 232 -18.28 -11.05 24.67
CA GLY A 232 -17.01 -11.44 24.09
C GLY A 232 -17.24 -12.12 22.75
N ILE A 233 -16.68 -11.56 21.68
CA ILE A 233 -16.84 -12.08 20.31
C ILE A 233 -15.47 -12.53 19.81
N MET A 234 -15.41 -13.71 19.19
CA MET A 234 -14.24 -14.23 18.50
C MET A 234 -14.63 -14.87 17.16
N PHE A 235 -13.81 -14.67 16.14
CA PHE A 235 -13.95 -15.35 14.85
C PHE A 235 -12.71 -16.20 14.56
N THR A 236 -12.92 -17.45 14.15
CA THR A 236 -11.85 -18.33 13.67
C THR A 236 -12.15 -18.82 12.25
N ASP A 237 -11.11 -19.26 11.54
CA ASP A 237 -11.32 -20.18 10.43
C ASP A 237 -11.74 -21.57 10.95
N LEU A 238 -12.06 -22.49 10.03
CA LEU A 238 -12.49 -23.85 10.37
C LEU A 238 -11.39 -24.71 11.01
N ASP A 239 -10.13 -24.33 10.84
CA ASP A 239 -8.99 -25.00 11.48
C ASP A 239 -8.75 -24.47 12.91
N GLY A 240 -9.50 -23.45 13.32
CA GLY A 240 -9.42 -22.82 14.65
C GLY A 240 -8.36 -21.73 14.74
N ASN A 241 -7.87 -21.18 13.62
CA ASN A 241 -6.97 -20.03 13.65
C ASN A 241 -7.75 -18.75 13.87
N ILE A 242 -7.35 -17.98 14.87
CA ILE A 242 -8.07 -16.78 15.30
C ILE A 242 -7.87 -15.67 14.28
N SER A 243 -8.97 -15.19 13.69
CA SER A 243 -8.97 -14.06 12.75
C SER A 243 -9.31 -12.73 13.44
N PHE A 244 -10.15 -12.77 14.48
CA PHE A 244 -10.58 -11.60 15.23
C PHE A 244 -11.05 -11.99 16.64
N TYR A 245 -10.88 -11.08 17.60
CA TYR A 245 -11.58 -11.09 18.88
C TYR A 245 -11.76 -9.65 19.35
N ASN A 246 -12.83 -9.37 20.11
CA ASN A 246 -13.11 -8.03 20.63
C ASN A 246 -12.55 -7.81 22.05
N ASN A 247 -12.63 -6.57 22.51
CA ASN A 247 -12.17 -6.14 23.84
C ASN A 247 -12.87 -6.88 25.00
N ALA A 248 -14.14 -7.23 24.85
CA ALA A 248 -14.86 -7.99 25.87
C ALA A 248 -14.29 -9.40 26.03
N PHE A 249 -14.02 -10.09 24.92
CA PHE A 249 -13.38 -11.40 24.91
C PHE A 249 -11.97 -11.35 25.52
N GLU A 250 -11.18 -10.34 25.13
CA GLU A 250 -9.84 -10.11 25.68
C GLU A 250 -9.85 -9.96 27.20
N LYS A 251 -10.78 -9.15 27.73
CA LYS A 251 -10.95 -8.92 29.18
C LYS A 251 -11.44 -10.16 29.90
N LEU A 252 -12.42 -10.88 29.34
CA LEU A 252 -13.03 -12.06 29.95
C LEU A 252 -11.99 -13.17 30.16
N PHE A 253 -11.11 -13.38 29.18
CA PHE A 253 -10.08 -14.42 29.24
C PHE A 253 -8.70 -13.90 29.70
N ASN A 254 -8.56 -12.61 30.03
CA ASN A 254 -7.30 -11.97 30.46
C ASN A 254 -6.16 -12.18 29.44
N ILE A 255 -6.46 -11.99 28.16
CA ILE A 255 -5.50 -12.12 27.07
C ILE A 255 -4.55 -10.91 27.13
N ARG A 256 -3.27 -11.15 27.42
CA ARG A 256 -2.26 -10.08 27.61
C ARG A 256 -1.38 -9.82 26.39
N LYS A 257 -1.38 -10.76 25.44
CA LYS A 257 -0.57 -10.70 24.21
C LYS A 257 -1.50 -10.93 23.04
N ASN A 258 -1.18 -10.33 21.90
CA ASN A 258 -1.95 -10.56 20.68
C ASN A 258 -1.93 -12.06 20.31
N ILE A 259 -3.13 -12.64 20.17
CA ILE A 259 -3.34 -14.04 19.78
C ILE A 259 -3.94 -14.19 18.38
N LYS A 260 -4.10 -13.10 17.62
CA LYS A 260 -4.51 -13.19 16.21
C LYS A 260 -3.51 -14.05 15.42
N CYS A 261 -4.05 -14.78 14.45
CA CYS A 261 -3.33 -15.74 13.61
C CYS A 261 -2.73 -16.94 14.36
N LYS A 262 -3.06 -17.14 15.64
CA LYS A 262 -2.71 -18.35 16.39
C LYS A 262 -3.88 -19.31 16.44
N ASN A 263 -3.60 -20.59 16.61
CA ASN A 263 -4.64 -21.59 16.78
C ASN A 263 -5.23 -21.54 18.20
N ILE A 264 -6.54 -21.69 18.32
CA ILE A 264 -7.23 -21.71 19.64
C ILE A 264 -6.65 -22.76 20.58
N LYS A 265 -6.15 -23.89 20.05
CA LYS A 265 -5.54 -24.99 20.84
C LYS A 265 -4.26 -24.56 21.56
N ASP A 266 -3.56 -23.56 21.04
CA ASP A 266 -2.27 -23.10 21.55
C ASP A 266 -2.41 -21.95 22.56
N VAL A 267 -3.56 -21.29 22.58
CA VAL A 267 -3.72 -20.00 23.29
C VAL A 267 -4.91 -19.97 24.25
N LEU A 268 -5.87 -20.88 24.14
CA LEU A 268 -7.05 -20.96 25.00
C LEU A 268 -7.00 -22.19 25.92
N ASP A 269 -7.73 -22.10 27.04
CA ASP A 269 -7.83 -23.18 28.02
C ASP A 269 -8.52 -24.44 27.44
N LYS A 270 -8.05 -25.62 27.83
CA LYS A 270 -8.51 -26.92 27.27
C LYS A 270 -10.02 -27.11 27.30
N ASN A 271 -10.69 -26.71 28.38
CA ASN A 271 -12.14 -26.84 28.52
C ASN A 271 -12.88 -26.03 27.45
N LEU A 272 -12.43 -24.80 27.18
CA LEU A 272 -13.00 -23.94 26.15
C LEU A 272 -12.72 -24.51 24.75
N VAL A 273 -11.49 -24.96 24.51
CA VAL A 273 -11.11 -25.60 23.23
C VAL A 273 -11.97 -26.83 22.95
N CYS A 274 -12.19 -27.71 23.94
CA CYS A 274 -13.03 -28.90 23.78
C CYS A 274 -14.47 -28.58 23.36
N LEU A 275 -15.04 -27.47 23.84
CA LEU A 275 -16.34 -26.96 23.39
C LEU A 275 -16.27 -26.39 21.99
N LEU A 276 -15.28 -25.55 21.71
CA LEU A 276 -15.16 -24.84 20.43
C LEU A 276 -14.80 -25.76 19.25
N VAL A 277 -14.30 -26.97 19.50
CA VAL A 277 -14.07 -27.99 18.45
C VAL A 277 -15.37 -28.63 17.98
N LYS A 278 -16.48 -28.52 18.73
CA LYS A 278 -17.80 -28.98 18.27
C LYS A 278 -18.25 -28.16 17.05
N ASN A 279 -19.04 -28.77 16.15
CA ASN A 279 -19.54 -28.11 14.94
C ASN A 279 -20.46 -26.93 15.23
N SER A 280 -21.27 -27.03 16.29
CA SER A 280 -22.10 -25.96 16.82
C SER A 280 -22.18 -26.08 18.33
N VAL A 281 -22.34 -24.94 18.99
CA VAL A 281 -22.48 -24.82 20.44
C VAL A 281 -23.59 -23.81 20.68
N LYS A 282 -24.61 -24.16 21.46
CA LYS A 282 -25.72 -23.25 21.74
C LYS A 282 -26.05 -23.26 23.22
N ASP A 283 -26.04 -22.08 23.81
CA ASP A 283 -26.38 -21.82 25.21
C ASP A 283 -25.65 -22.73 26.22
N GLU A 284 -24.40 -23.12 25.91
CA GLU A 284 -23.63 -24.04 26.74
C GLU A 284 -22.94 -23.29 27.87
N LEU A 285 -23.31 -23.62 29.11
CA LEU A 285 -22.77 -23.00 30.30
C LEU A 285 -21.43 -23.63 30.68
N ILE A 286 -20.39 -22.81 30.83
CA ILE A 286 -19.11 -23.24 31.39
C ILE A 286 -18.74 -22.44 32.62
N GLU A 287 -18.05 -23.11 33.53
CA GLU A 287 -17.35 -22.45 34.62
C GLU A 287 -15.93 -22.07 34.16
N TYR A 288 -15.60 -20.78 34.26
CA TYR A 288 -14.30 -20.24 33.94
C TYR A 288 -13.88 -19.25 35.03
N ARG A 289 -12.86 -19.60 35.82
CA ARG A 289 -12.31 -18.78 36.91
C ARG A 289 -13.41 -18.22 37.83
N ASP A 290 -14.21 -19.14 38.40
CA ASP A 290 -15.31 -18.86 39.33
C ASP A 290 -16.45 -18.00 38.75
N LYS A 291 -16.57 -17.98 37.41
CA LYS A 291 -17.67 -17.33 36.69
C LYS A 291 -18.34 -18.32 35.77
N PHE A 292 -19.65 -18.19 35.63
CA PHE A 292 -20.40 -18.92 34.61
C PHE A 292 -20.50 -18.07 33.34
N ILE A 293 -20.14 -18.67 32.21
CA ILE A 293 -20.15 -18.05 30.90
C ILE A 293 -21.03 -18.90 29.99
N VAL A 294 -21.88 -18.28 29.19
CA VAL A 294 -22.70 -18.96 28.19
C VAL A 294 -21.98 -18.88 26.86
N VAL A 295 -21.65 -20.03 26.27
CA VAL A 295 -20.92 -20.09 25.00
C VAL A 295 -21.87 -20.42 23.87
N ASN A 296 -21.80 -19.61 22.81
CA ASN A 296 -22.45 -19.86 21.53
C ASN A 296 -21.40 -19.94 20.43
N LYS A 297 -21.59 -20.88 19.49
CA LYS A 297 -20.79 -21.06 18.28
C LYS A 297 -21.71 -21.34 17.11
N GLU A 298 -21.63 -20.47 16.11
CA GLU A 298 -22.34 -20.60 14.85
C GLU A 298 -21.37 -20.55 13.67
N ILE A 299 -21.64 -21.33 12.63
CA ILE A 299 -20.89 -21.24 11.38
C ILE A 299 -21.54 -20.16 10.52
N VAL A 300 -20.78 -19.12 10.23
CA VAL A 300 -21.21 -18.05 9.33
C VAL A 300 -20.62 -18.30 7.95
N VAL A 301 -21.48 -18.24 6.93
CA VAL A 301 -21.12 -18.51 5.54
C VAL A 301 -21.25 -17.23 4.72
N TYR A 302 -20.16 -16.81 4.09
CA TYR A 302 -20.13 -15.66 3.19
C TYR A 302 -19.52 -16.09 1.85
N TYR A 303 -20.32 -16.10 0.79
CA TYR A 303 -19.85 -16.36 -0.59
C TYR A 303 -18.89 -17.57 -0.74
N GLY A 304 -19.15 -18.64 0.00
CA GLY A 304 -18.33 -19.87 -0.01
C GLY A 304 -17.22 -19.93 1.05
N GLU A 305 -16.85 -18.81 1.68
CA GLU A 305 -16.01 -18.80 2.88
C GLU A 305 -16.84 -19.16 4.11
N LYS A 306 -16.27 -20.01 4.98
CA LYS A 306 -16.88 -20.42 6.24
C LYS A 306 -16.01 -19.97 7.40
N LYS A 307 -16.62 -19.40 8.41
CA LYS A 307 -15.96 -19.00 9.66
C LYS A 307 -16.80 -19.44 10.85
N ASP A 308 -16.11 -19.75 11.93
CA ASP A 308 -16.75 -19.95 13.23
C ASP A 308 -16.88 -18.58 13.90
N ALA A 309 -18.12 -18.21 14.25
CA ALA A 309 -18.45 -17.06 15.06
C ALA A 309 -18.80 -17.52 16.47
N ILE A 310 -18.05 -17.02 17.45
CA ILE A 310 -18.15 -17.43 18.85
C ILE A 310 -18.55 -16.21 19.67
N SER A 311 -19.60 -16.34 20.48
CA SER A 311 -20.00 -15.34 21.47
C SER A 311 -20.04 -15.93 22.88
N VAL A 312 -19.63 -15.12 23.85
CA VAL A 312 -19.50 -15.45 25.29
C VAL A 312 -19.83 -14.29 26.21
#